data_AF-A0A0C3QU69-F1
#
_entry.id   AF-A0A0C3QU69-F1
#
_cell.length_a   1.000
_cell.length_b   1.000
_cell.length_c   1.000
_cell.angle_alpha   90.00
_cell.angle_beta   90.00
_cell.angle_gamma   90.00
#
_symmetry.space_group_name_H-M   'P 1'
#
loop_
_entity.id
_entity.type
_entity.pdbx_description
1 polymer ?
#
loop_
_entity_poly.entity_id
_entity_poly.type
_entity_poly.pdbx_seq_one_letter_code
_entity_poly.pdbx_strand_id
1 'polypeptide(L)'
;MTSPPVPNFIEVCGPKDVFNDKYHESLEHVTVKSQELLGKTPFEWQAHASAAILSGIDCLVVAPTGGGKSLPMILPMLLKEKGFVLILSPLNGLQISQASSANAFNKMGLKAVAVNGQTASKSIFDRVNYQKLLQWV
;
A
#
# COMPACT_ATOMS: atom_id res chain seq x y z
N MET A 1 -12.78 14.74 16.53
CA MET A 1 -13.05 14.31 15.13
C MET A 1 -13.54 12.88 15.21
N THR A 2 -14.81 12.63 14.95
CA THR A 2 -15.40 11.29 14.99
C THR A 2 -14.87 10.47 13.81
N SER A 3 -14.44 9.24 14.09
CA SER A 3 -14.00 8.31 13.06
C SER A 3 -15.09 8.16 11.98
N PRO A 4 -14.75 8.16 10.68
CA PRO A 4 -15.72 7.82 9.64
C PRO A 4 -16.30 6.43 9.94
N PRO A 5 -17.56 6.16 9.55
CA PRO A 5 -18.19 4.87 9.79
C PRO A 5 -17.28 3.75 9.29
N VAL A 6 -16.98 2.81 10.19
CA VAL A 6 -16.13 1.65 9.94
C VAL A 6 -16.74 0.89 8.75
N PRO A 7 -15.97 0.55 7.70
CA PRO A 7 -16.48 -0.29 6.63
C PRO A 7 -16.98 -1.61 7.23
N ASN A 8 -18.21 -2.01 6.88
CA ASN A 8 -18.87 -3.15 7.51
C ASN A 8 -18.17 -4.51 7.31
N PHE A 9 -17.22 -4.64 6.36
CA PHE A 9 -16.49 -5.89 6.17
C PHE A 9 -15.07 -5.61 5.62
N ILE A 10 -14.03 -5.86 6.43
CA ILE A 10 -12.80 -6.40 5.86
C ILE A 10 -12.99 -7.90 5.86
N GLU A 11 -13.05 -8.51 4.70
CA GLU A 11 -12.81 -9.93 4.62
C GLU A 11 -11.31 -10.09 4.35
N VAL A 12 -10.54 -10.26 5.43
CA VAL A 12 -9.19 -10.80 5.27
C VAL A 12 -9.40 -12.24 4.81
N CYS A 13 -9.48 -12.44 3.50
CA CYS A 13 -9.64 -13.74 2.88
C CYS A 13 -8.35 -14.54 3.05
N GLY A 14 -8.26 -15.32 4.13
CA GLY A 14 -7.16 -16.23 4.37
C GLY A 14 -7.56 -17.34 5.35
N PRO A 15 -6.90 -18.51 5.31
CA PRO A 15 -7.08 -19.54 6.34
C PRO A 15 -6.98 -18.97 7.78
N LYS A 16 -7.71 -19.52 8.75
CA LYS A 16 -7.74 -18.97 10.13
C LYS A 16 -6.37 -19.06 10.84
N ASP A 17 -5.53 -19.98 10.39
CA ASP A 17 -4.15 -20.22 10.82
C ASP A 17 -3.14 -19.19 10.25
N VAL A 18 -3.59 -18.24 9.45
CA VAL A 18 -2.72 -17.21 8.83
C VAL A 18 -2.49 -16.00 9.75
N PHE A 19 -3.33 -15.82 10.78
CA PHE A 19 -3.13 -14.81 11.84
C PHE A 19 -2.13 -15.32 12.90
N ASN A 20 -0.90 -15.59 12.47
CA ASN A 20 0.19 -16.07 13.31
C ASN A 20 0.99 -14.91 13.93
N ASP A 21 2.05 -15.22 14.67
CA ASP A 21 2.90 -14.23 15.34
C ASP A 21 3.44 -13.17 14.36
N LYS A 22 3.81 -13.56 13.14
CA LYS A 22 4.29 -12.65 12.08
C LYS A 22 3.22 -11.62 11.70
N TYR A 23 1.95 -12.01 11.69
CA TYR A 23 0.85 -11.09 11.43
C TYR A 23 0.71 -10.05 12.54
N HIS A 24 0.72 -10.49 13.79
CA HIS A 24 0.58 -9.60 14.95
C HIS A 24 1.77 -8.65 15.08
N GLU A 25 2.99 -9.14 14.85
CA GLU A 25 4.19 -8.30 14.76
C GLU A 25 4.06 -7.25 13.64
N SER A 26 3.57 -7.67 12.46
CA SER A 26 3.33 -6.75 11.34
C SER A 26 2.28 -5.68 11.69
N LEU A 27 1.22 -6.05 12.41
CA LEU A 27 0.14 -5.12 12.81
C LEU A 27 0.63 -4.07 13.81
N GLU A 28 1.39 -4.50 14.82
CA GLU A 28 2.03 -3.59 15.77
C GLU A 28 3.00 -2.66 15.06
N HIS A 29 3.87 -3.21 14.22
CA HIS A 29 4.88 -2.46 13.48
C HIS A 29 4.25 -1.41 12.56
N VAL A 30 3.17 -1.75 11.84
CA VAL A 30 2.40 -0.81 11.01
C VAL A 30 1.87 0.36 11.85
N THR A 31 1.29 0.06 13.01
CA THR A 31 0.65 1.07 13.86
C THR A 31 1.66 2.06 14.41
N VAL A 32 2.78 1.56 14.95
CA VAL A 32 3.86 2.38 15.52
C VAL A 32 4.49 3.26 14.45
N LYS A 33 4.92 2.68 13.33
CA LYS A 33 5.64 3.43 12.29
C LYS A 33 4.77 4.39 11.52
N SER A 34 3.48 4.09 11.32
CA SER A 34 2.56 5.07 10.74
C SER A 34 2.48 6.32 11.60
N GLN A 35 2.44 6.16 12.93
CA GLN A 35 2.46 7.30 13.84
C GLN A 35 3.80 8.07 13.76
N GLU A 36 4.94 7.38 13.73
CA GLU A 36 6.28 8.00 13.62
C GLU A 36 6.49 8.74 12.29
N LEU A 37 6.13 8.11 11.16
CA LEU A 37 6.44 8.62 9.82
C LEU A 37 5.40 9.60 9.30
N LEU A 38 4.13 9.43 9.69
CA LEU A 38 3.00 10.20 9.15
C LEU A 38 2.35 11.11 10.20
N GLY A 39 2.71 10.99 11.47
CA GLY A 39 2.05 11.69 12.58
C GLY A 39 0.59 11.25 12.78
N LYS A 40 0.19 10.10 12.22
CA LYS A 40 -1.18 9.61 12.22
C LYS A 40 -1.25 8.11 12.43
N THR A 41 -2.11 7.70 13.36
CA THR A 41 -2.54 6.31 13.50
C THR A 41 -3.49 5.95 12.36
N PRO A 42 -3.26 4.84 11.64
CA PRO A 42 -4.17 4.37 10.62
C PRO A 42 -5.46 3.88 11.30
N PHE A 43 -6.58 3.87 10.56
CA PHE A 43 -7.75 3.14 11.04
C PHE A 43 -7.42 1.66 11.20
N GLU A 44 -8.08 0.99 12.13
CA GLU A 44 -7.88 -0.44 12.40
C GLU A 44 -7.86 -1.25 11.10
N TRP A 45 -8.86 -1.05 10.24
CA TRP A 45 -8.93 -1.78 8.98
C TRP A 45 -7.77 -1.52 8.01
N GLN A 46 -7.19 -0.32 8.03
CA GLN A 46 -6.01 0.01 7.23
C GLN A 46 -4.77 -0.67 7.80
N ALA A 47 -4.65 -0.74 9.13
CA ALA A 47 -3.56 -1.45 9.79
C ALA A 47 -3.61 -2.95 9.46
N HIS A 48 -4.80 -3.56 9.58
CA HIS A 48 -5.02 -4.97 9.26
C HIS A 48 -4.72 -5.30 7.79
N ALA A 49 -5.16 -4.45 6.84
CA ALA A 49 -4.87 -4.64 5.42
C ALA A 49 -3.36 -4.52 5.11
N SER A 50 -2.67 -3.55 5.72
CA SER A 50 -1.22 -3.40 5.55
C SER A 50 -0.45 -4.57 6.18
N ALA A 51 -0.87 -5.06 7.34
CA ALA A 51 -0.27 -6.21 8.01
C ALA A 51 -0.42 -7.49 7.19
N ALA A 52 -1.58 -7.69 6.55
CA ALA A 52 -1.80 -8.79 5.61
C ALA A 52 -0.79 -8.75 4.45
N ILE A 53 -0.63 -7.59 3.80
CA ILE A 53 0.34 -7.41 2.70
C ILE A 53 1.77 -7.73 3.16
N LEU A 54 2.20 -7.23 4.32
CA LEU A 54 3.54 -7.51 4.88
C LEU A 54 3.76 -8.99 5.20
N SER A 55 2.69 -9.65 5.63
CA SER A 55 2.70 -11.06 6.02
C SER A 55 2.66 -11.99 4.82
N GLY A 56 2.36 -11.49 3.62
CA GLY A 56 2.19 -12.29 2.40
C GLY A 56 0.81 -12.96 2.33
N ILE A 57 -0.20 -12.30 2.90
CA ILE A 57 -1.58 -12.78 3.00
C ILE A 57 -2.43 -12.01 2.00
N ASP A 58 -3.20 -12.72 1.20
CA ASP A 58 -4.18 -12.11 0.31
C ASP A 58 -5.32 -11.48 1.13
N CYS A 59 -5.80 -10.30 0.72
CA CYS A 59 -6.87 -9.62 1.44
C CYS A 59 -7.85 -8.93 0.48
N LEU A 60 -9.15 -9.00 0.80
CA LEU A 60 -10.20 -8.27 0.10
C LEU A 60 -10.71 -7.14 0.99
N VAL A 61 -10.48 -5.90 0.55
CA VAL A 61 -10.92 -4.71 1.29
C VAL A 61 -12.15 -4.10 0.62
N VAL A 62 -13.27 -4.11 1.32
CA VAL A 62 -14.50 -3.41 0.91
C VAL A 62 -14.60 -2.12 1.72
N ALA A 63 -14.39 -0.98 1.06
CA ALA A 63 -14.48 0.33 1.71
C ALA A 63 -15.04 1.41 0.77
N PRO A 64 -15.79 2.39 1.29
CA PRO A 64 -16.41 3.44 0.47
C PRO A 64 -15.37 4.33 -0.22
N THR A 65 -15.78 5.01 -1.28
CA THR A 65 -14.98 6.08 -1.90
C THR A 65 -14.67 7.15 -0.86
N GLY A 66 -13.44 7.69 -0.88
CA GLY A 66 -12.97 8.63 0.15
C GLY A 66 -12.61 7.97 1.50
N GLY A 67 -12.89 6.68 1.70
CA GLY A 67 -12.59 5.97 2.94
C GLY A 67 -11.10 5.82 3.27
N GLY A 68 -10.19 6.13 2.33
CA GLY A 68 -8.74 6.04 2.57
C GLY A 68 -8.12 4.71 2.16
N LYS A 69 -8.67 4.03 1.15
CA LYS A 69 -8.18 2.74 0.61
C LYS A 69 -6.72 2.75 0.14
N SER A 70 -6.19 3.91 -0.26
CA SER A 70 -4.83 4.01 -0.80
C SER A 70 -3.75 3.89 0.27
N LEU A 71 -4.02 4.29 1.52
CA LEU A 71 -3.03 4.26 2.61
C LEU A 71 -2.49 2.85 2.92
N PRO A 72 -3.33 1.81 3.12
CA PRO A 72 -2.83 0.47 3.40
C PRO A 72 -2.01 -0.14 2.26
N MET A 73 -2.16 0.34 1.01
CA MET A 73 -1.34 -0.13 -0.12
C MET A 73 0.10 0.40 -0.06
N ILE A 74 0.32 1.56 0.55
CA ILE A 74 1.64 2.22 0.59
C ILE A 74 2.38 2.01 1.91
N LEU A 75 1.66 1.77 3.02
CA LEU A 75 2.26 1.55 4.34
C LEU A 75 3.35 0.46 4.34
N PRO A 76 3.20 -0.68 3.62
CA PRO A 76 4.26 -1.67 3.54
C PRO A 76 5.60 -1.15 3.01
N MET A 77 5.58 -0.16 2.11
CA MET A 77 6.79 0.47 1.56
C MET A 77 7.51 1.37 2.55
N LEU A 78 6.79 1.91 3.54
CA LEU A 78 7.38 2.73 4.59
C LEU A 78 8.06 1.89 5.68
N LEU A 79 7.74 0.60 5.72
CA LEU A 79 8.14 -0.34 6.77
C LEU A 79 9.28 -1.26 6.34
N LYS A 80 9.49 -1.41 5.03
CA LYS A 80 10.58 -2.21 4.46
C LYS A 80 11.67 -1.31 3.91
N GLU A 81 12.93 -1.58 4.26
CA GLU A 81 14.09 -0.87 3.72
C GLU A 81 14.25 -1.03 2.21
N LYS A 82 13.82 -2.18 1.67
CA LYS A 82 13.94 -2.53 0.25
C LYS A 82 12.67 -3.26 -0.22
N GLY A 83 12.20 -2.88 -1.40
CA GLY A 83 11.05 -3.51 -2.04
C GLY A 83 10.39 -2.58 -3.06
N PHE A 84 9.29 -3.05 -3.63
CA PHE A 84 8.37 -2.24 -4.42
C PHE A 84 6.95 -2.71 -4.13
N VAL A 85 5.97 -1.84 -4.41
CA VAL A 85 4.55 -2.20 -4.46
C VAL A 85 4.06 -1.92 -5.87
N LEU A 86 3.39 -2.91 -6.46
CA LEU A 86 2.72 -2.78 -7.75
C LEU A 86 1.23 -2.54 -7.51
N ILE A 87 0.74 -1.36 -7.87
CA ILE A 87 -0.68 -1.02 -7.80
C ILE A 87 -1.24 -1.11 -9.21
N LEU A 88 -2.11 -2.10 -9.43
CA LEU A 88 -2.86 -2.23 -10.67
C LEU A 88 -4.15 -1.43 -10.56
N SER A 89 -4.42 -0.58 -11.54
CA SER A 89 -5.64 0.24 -11.58
C SER A 89 -6.15 0.34 -13.01
N PRO A 90 -7.47 0.27 -13.24
CA PRO A 90 -8.04 0.18 -14.59
C PRO A 90 -8.00 1.49 -15.38
N LEU A 91 -7.83 2.64 -14.72
CA LEU A 91 -7.92 3.96 -15.34
C LEU A 91 -6.58 4.70 -15.32
N ASN A 92 -6.13 5.20 -16.49
CA ASN A 92 -4.91 6.00 -16.61
C ASN A 92 -4.89 7.20 -15.66
N GLY A 93 -6.01 7.93 -15.59
CA GLY A 93 -6.13 9.10 -14.69
C GLY A 93 -6.01 8.72 -13.21
N LEU A 94 -6.50 7.54 -12.82
CA LEU A 94 -6.38 7.05 -11.45
C LEU A 94 -4.93 6.68 -11.12
N GLN A 95 -4.25 5.99 -12.02
CA GLN A 95 -2.83 5.65 -11.86
C GLN A 95 -1.97 6.91 -11.75
N ILE A 96 -2.25 7.93 -12.58
CA ILE A 96 -1.59 9.22 -12.49
C ILE A 96 -1.89 9.85 -11.14
N SER A 97 -3.14 9.95 -10.70
CA SER A 97 -3.49 10.52 -9.39
C SER A 97 -2.80 9.80 -8.21
N GLN A 98 -2.73 8.48 -8.25
CA GLN A 98 -2.01 7.67 -7.27
C GLN A 98 -0.51 7.99 -7.29
N ALA A 99 0.13 8.03 -8.46
CA ALA A 99 1.56 8.35 -8.59
C ALA A 99 1.88 9.84 -8.30
N SER A 100 0.98 10.75 -8.66
CA SER A 100 1.09 12.21 -8.50
C SER A 100 0.96 12.68 -7.05
N SER A 101 0.61 11.77 -6.14
CA SER A 101 0.89 11.93 -4.70
C SER A 101 2.40 11.96 -4.39
N ALA A 102 3.25 12.01 -5.43
CA ALA A 102 4.69 12.23 -5.42
C ALA A 102 5.18 13.25 -4.38
N ASN A 103 4.49 14.37 -4.14
CA ASN A 103 4.93 15.31 -3.08
C ASN A 103 4.81 14.73 -1.67
N ALA A 104 3.78 13.91 -1.41
CA ALA A 104 3.66 13.19 -0.15
C ALA A 104 4.65 12.02 -0.09
N PHE A 105 4.78 11.26 -1.18
CA PHE A 105 5.71 10.13 -1.26
C PHE A 105 7.18 10.53 -1.17
N ASN A 106 7.59 11.58 -1.88
CA ASN A 106 8.96 12.10 -1.84
C ASN A 106 9.31 12.58 -0.42
N LYS A 107 8.38 13.21 0.30
CA LYS A 107 8.58 13.58 1.72
C LYS A 107 8.77 12.36 2.62
N MET A 108 8.21 11.22 2.23
CA MET A 108 8.39 9.92 2.88
C MET A 108 9.57 9.11 2.31
N GLY A 109 10.38 9.68 1.41
CA GLY A 109 11.49 8.98 0.75
C GLY A 109 11.06 7.95 -0.32
N LEU A 110 9.77 7.88 -0.63
CA LEU A 110 9.21 6.96 -1.62
C LEU A 110 9.22 7.55 -3.02
N LYS A 111 9.51 6.71 -4.02
CA LYS A 111 9.39 7.04 -5.45
C LYS A 111 8.19 6.30 -6.03
N ALA A 112 7.30 7.02 -6.70
CA ALA A 112 6.16 6.44 -7.40
C ALA A 112 6.14 6.89 -8.86
N VAL A 113 5.64 6.03 -9.74
CA VAL A 113 5.47 6.33 -11.17
C VAL A 113 4.29 5.55 -11.73
N ALA A 114 3.52 6.19 -12.61
CA ALA A 114 2.45 5.54 -13.34
C ALA A 114 3.00 4.97 -14.65
N VAL A 115 2.69 3.71 -14.95
CA VAL A 115 3.05 3.04 -16.21
C VAL A 115 1.77 2.62 -16.92
N ASN A 116 1.47 3.24 -18.06
CA ASN A 116 0.28 2.95 -18.86
C ASN A 116 0.44 3.34 -20.33
N GLY A 117 -0.62 3.19 -21.12
CA GLY A 117 -0.60 3.49 -22.56
C GLY A 117 -0.19 4.92 -22.94
N GLN A 118 -0.17 5.86 -22.00
CA GLN A 118 0.25 7.26 -22.23
C GLN A 118 1.64 7.58 -21.67
N THR A 119 2.05 6.91 -20.57
CA THR A 119 3.31 7.21 -19.89
C THR A 119 4.42 6.21 -20.19
N ALA A 120 4.08 5.03 -20.70
CA ALA A 120 5.04 3.97 -21.00
C ALA A 120 6.09 4.46 -22.02
N SER A 121 7.35 4.46 -21.58
CA SER A 121 8.49 4.91 -22.38
C SER A 121 9.76 4.29 -21.82
N LYS A 122 10.81 4.19 -22.64
CA LYS A 122 12.10 3.63 -22.23
C LYS A 122 12.63 4.30 -20.96
N SER A 123 12.54 5.62 -20.87
CA SER A 123 13.01 6.38 -19.70
C SER A 123 12.24 6.02 -18.41
N ILE A 124 10.94 5.74 -18.50
CA ILE A 124 10.14 5.29 -17.36
C ILE A 124 10.54 3.87 -16.94
N PHE A 125 10.76 2.96 -17.91
CA PHE A 125 11.22 1.60 -17.64
C PHE A 125 12.63 1.56 -17.03
N ASP A 126 13.52 2.43 -17.48
CA ASP A 126 14.86 2.60 -16.90
C ASP A 126 14.76 3.12 -15.45
N ARG A 127 13.85 4.07 -15.17
CA ARG A 127 13.62 4.61 -13.82
C ARG A 127 13.10 3.59 -12.83
N VAL A 128 12.24 2.66 -13.24
CA VAL A 128 11.75 1.57 -12.37
C VAL A 128 12.71 0.39 -12.30
N ASN A 129 13.85 0.46 -13.00
CA ASN A 129 14.79 -0.64 -13.13
C ASN A 129 14.07 -1.94 -13.51
N TYR A 130 13.34 -1.90 -14.63
CA TYR A 130 12.47 -3.00 -15.06
C TYR A 130 13.20 -4.36 -15.13
N GLN A 131 14.50 -4.38 -15.45
CA GLN A 131 15.30 -5.61 -15.42
C GLN A 131 15.39 -6.25 -14.03
N LYS A 132 15.48 -5.43 -12.96
CA LYS A 132 15.39 -5.96 -11.60
C LYS A 132 14.00 -6.46 -11.28
N LEU A 133 12.93 -5.82 -11.77
CA LEU A 133 11.55 -6.29 -11.56
C LEU A 133 11.30 -7.67 -12.17
N LEU A 134 11.86 -7.94 -13.36
CA LEU A 134 11.79 -9.25 -14.01
C LEU A 134 12.47 -10.39 -13.23
N GLN A 135 13.33 -10.09 -12.26
CA GLN A 135 13.95 -11.11 -11.41
C GLN A 135 13.01 -11.62 -10.30
N TRP A 136 11.85 -10.98 -10.12
CA TRP A 136 10.85 -11.32 -9.09
C TRP A 136 9.62 -12.04 -9.66
N VAL A 137 9.62 -12.34 -10.96
CA VAL A 137 8.57 -13.07 -11.68
C VAL A 137 9.16 -14.37 -12.22
#